data_AF-A0A3D4TKV8-F1
#
_entry.id   AF-A0A3D4TKV8-F1
#
_cell.length_a   1.000
_cell.length_b   1.000
_cell.length_c   1.000
_cell.angle_alpha   90.00
_cell.angle_beta   90.00
_cell.angle_gamma   90.00
#
_symmetry.space_group_name_H-M   'P 1'
#
loop_
_entity.id
_entity.type
_entity.pdbx_description
1 polymer ?
#
loop_
_entity_poly.entity_id
_entity_poly.type
_entity_poly.pdbx_seq_one_letter_code
_entity_poly.pdbx_strand_id
1 'polypeptide(L)' 'AVVVAAGSPHRDEAFRACRQLIEVVKHQCPIWKQEHYEDGDSEWSEGCSLCHADSEPAHAHDHAHDHQH' A
#
# COMPACT_ATOMS: atom_id res chain seq x y z
N ALA A 1 -13.06 9.47 5.77
CA ALA A 1 -11.58 9.56 5.79
C ALA A 1 -11.02 8.37 6.58
N VAL A 2 -9.77 7.97 6.33
CA VAL A 2 -9.09 6.87 7.06
C VAL A 2 -7.80 7.42 7.67
N VAL A 3 -7.51 7.08 8.92
CA VAL A 3 -6.26 7.43 9.61
C VAL A 3 -5.53 6.14 9.99
N VAL A 4 -4.24 6.09 9.69
CA VAL A 4 -3.33 5.00 10.05
C VAL A 4 -2.14 5.60 10.78
N ALA A 5 -1.74 5.00 11.89
CA ALA A 5 -0.56 5.39 12.65
C ALA A 5 0.27 4.15 12.98
N ALA A 6 1.59 4.24 12.79
CA ALA A 6 2.55 3.22 13.18
C ALA A 6 3.75 3.88 13.85
N GLY A 7 4.33 3.19 14.83
CA GLY A 7 5.53 3.63 15.55
C GLY A 7 6.56 2.51 15.61
N SER A 8 7.82 2.85 15.39
CA SER A 8 8.97 1.94 15.45
C SER A 8 10.22 2.72 15.87
N PRO A 9 11.27 2.04 16.38
CA PRO A 9 12.54 2.68 16.74
C PRO A 9 13.23 3.37 15.55
N HIS A 10 13.03 2.85 14.33
CA HIS A 10 13.58 3.40 13.10
C HIS A 10 12.46 3.82 12.15
N ARG A 11 12.54 5.06 11.63
CA ARG A 11 11.48 5.67 10.81
C ARG A 11 11.08 4.84 9.58
N ASP A 12 12.04 4.13 8.99
CA ASP A 12 11.83 3.37 7.75
C ASP A 12 10.80 2.25 7.96
N GLU A 13 10.82 1.61 9.12
CA GLU A 13 9.86 0.57 9.49
C GLU A 13 8.45 1.15 9.68
N ALA A 14 8.31 2.30 10.32
CA ALA A 14 7.03 2.97 10.53
C ALA A 14 6.39 3.37 9.20
N PHE A 15 7.16 3.94 8.27
CA PHE A 15 6.65 4.30 6.94
C PHE A 15 6.23 3.07 6.15
N ARG A 16 7.02 1.99 6.19
CA ARG A 16 6.66 0.72 5.53
C ARG A 16 5.36 0.15 6.08
N ALA A 17 5.21 0.13 7.41
CA ALA A 17 4.02 -0.38 8.07
C ALA A 17 2.76 0.45 7.74
N CYS A 18 2.84 1.79 7.80
CA CYS A 18 1.73 2.66 7.44
C CYS A 18 1.26 2.43 6.00
N ARG A 19 2.21 2.29 5.05
CA ARG A 19 1.88 1.98 3.66
C ARG A 19 1.18 0.64 3.54
N GLN A 20 1.74 -0.42 4.11
CA GLN A 20 1.13 -1.75 4.04
C GLN A 20 -0.29 -1.78 4.63
N LEU A 21 -0.50 -1.11 5.75
CA LEU A 21 -1.81 -1.06 6.41
C LEU A 21 -2.86 -0.37 5.55
N ILE A 22 -2.55 0.79 4.96
CA ILE A 22 -3.54 1.47 4.11
C ILE A 22 -3.86 0.67 2.85
N GLU A 23 -2.86 0.01 2.25
CA GLU A 23 -3.09 -0.88 1.11
C GLU A 23 -4.03 -2.02 1.50
N VAL A 24 -3.72 -2.76 2.56
CA VAL A 24 -4.56 -3.87 3.03
C VAL A 24 -6.00 -3.42 3.31
N VAL A 25 -6.17 -2.29 4.00
CA VAL A 25 -7.50 -1.74 4.32
C VAL A 25 -8.26 -1.40 3.04
N LYS A 26 -7.62 -0.76 2.06
CA LYS A 26 -8.27 -0.39 0.80
C LYS A 26 -8.60 -1.59 -0.10
N HIS A 27 -7.86 -2.69 0.04
CA HIS A 27 -8.09 -3.92 -0.72
C HIS A 27 -9.17 -4.81 -0.07
N GLN A 28 -9.16 -4.96 1.25
CA GLN A 28 -10.02 -5.92 1.94
C GLN A 28 -11.32 -5.31 2.45
N CYS A 29 -11.33 -4.01 2.75
CA CYS A 29 -12.52 -3.35 3.28
C CYS A 29 -13.35 -2.78 2.12
N PRO A 30 -14.59 -3.26 1.92
CA PRO A 30 -15.46 -2.71 0.90
C PRO A 30 -16.00 -1.35 1.35
N ILE A 31 -15.26 -0.29 1.04
CA ILE A 31 -15.61 1.10 1.33
C ILE A 31 -15.93 1.79 0.01
N TRP A 32 -17.19 2.19 -0.16
CA TRP A 32 -17.63 2.90 -1.36
C TRP A 32 -17.87 4.38 -1.09
N LYS A 33 -17.49 5.23 -2.03
CA LYS A 33 -17.75 6.66 -2.02
C LYS A 33 -18.81 6.95 -3.09
N GLN A 34 -19.89 7.62 -2.70
CA GLN A 34 -20.83 8.19 -3.66
C GLN A 34 -20.30 9.54 -4.11
N GLU A 35 -20.16 9.73 -5.41
CA GLU A 35 -19.69 10.94 -6.04
C GLU A 35 -20.90 11.65 -6.64
N HIS A 36 -21.06 12.94 -6.29
CA HIS A 36 -22.13 13.79 -6.80
C HIS A 36 -21.52 14.73 -7.83
N TYR A 37 -22.05 14.69 -9.04
CA TYR A 37 -21.58 15.50 -10.16
C TYR A 37 -22.39 16.80 -10.27
N GLU A 38 -21.84 17.79 -10.98
CA GLU A 38 -22.42 19.13 -11.08
C GLU A 38 -23.72 19.17 -11.91
N ASP A 39 -23.93 18.17 -12.75
CA ASP A 39 -25.16 17.95 -13.53
C ASP A 39 -26.31 17.35 -12.70
N GLY A 40 -26.05 17.00 -11.45
CA GLY A 40 -27.02 16.42 -10.52
C GLY A 40 -27.04 14.89 -10.51
N ASP A 41 -26.24 14.23 -11.35
CA ASP A 41 -26.09 12.77 -11.32
C ASP A 41 -25.22 12.34 -10.15
N SER A 42 -25.32 11.06 -9.77
CA SER A 42 -24.53 10.49 -8.68
C SER A 42 -24.19 9.05 -8.94
N GLU A 43 -22.92 8.70 -8.76
CA GLU A 43 -22.41 7.36 -8.99
C GLU A 43 -21.66 6.85 -7.77
N TRP A 44 -21.67 5.52 -7.60
CA TRP A 44 -20.82 4.87 -6.61
C TRP A 44 -19.48 4.53 -7.25
N SER A 45 -18.39 4.97 -6.63
CA SER A 45 -17.05 4.58 -7.04
C SER A 45 -16.88 3.07 -6.84
N GLU A 46 -16.38 2.37 -7.87
CA GLU A 46 -16.20 0.90 -7.89
C GLU A 46 -15.17 0.38 -6.87
N GLY A 47 -14.42 1.28 -6.22
CA GLY A 47 -13.40 0.93 -5.23
C GLY A 47 -11.98 0.93 -5.81
N CYS A 48 -11.07 0.16 -5.22
CA CYS A 48 -9.65 0.17 -5.58
C CYS A 48 -9.41 -0.60 -6.90
N SER A 49 -9.23 0.13 -8.00
CA SER A 49 -9.01 -0.39 -9.36
C SER A 49 -7.53 -0.67 -9.71
N LEU A 50 -6.61 -0.54 -8.75
CA LEU A 50 -5.16 -0.71 -8.96
C LEU A 50 -4.62 -2.09 -8.55
N CYS A 51 -5.39 -3.17 -8.78
CA CYS A 51 -4.90 -4.53 -8.55
C CYS A 51 -4.02 -5.03 -9.70
N HIS A 52 -2.75 -4.62 -9.75
CA HIS A 52 -1.72 -5.45 -10.39
C HIS A 52 -1.10 -6.34 -9.32
N ALA A 53 -1.54 -7.60 -9.28
CA ALA A 53 -0.78 -8.66 -8.66
C ALA A 53 0.52 -8.86 -9.46
N ASP A 54 1.59 -9.23 -8.76
CA ASP A 54 2.91 -9.61 -9.24
C ASP A 54 3.87 -8.46 -9.62
N SER A 55 4.66 -8.05 -8.62
CA SER A 55 6.06 -7.71 -8.84
C SER A 55 6.90 -8.73 -8.08
N GLU A 56 7.34 -9.79 -8.78
CA GLU A 56 8.35 -10.71 -8.26
C GLU A 56 9.56 -9.92 -7.75
N PRO A 57 10.17 -10.29 -6.61
CA PRO A 57 11.42 -9.68 -6.18
C PRO A 57 12.55 -10.22 -7.06
N ALA A 58 12.82 -9.56 -8.18
CA ALA A 58 14.10 -9.67 -8.85
C ALA A 58 15.16 -8.99 -7.96
N HIS A 59 16.01 -9.79 -7.31
CA HIS A 59 17.48 -9.75 -7.45
C HIS A 59 18.15 -10.48 -6.29
N ALA A 60 18.60 -11.71 -6.58
CA ALA A 60 19.72 -12.32 -5.89
C ALA A 60 21.01 -11.64 -6.34
N HIS A 61 21.83 -11.15 -5.41
CA HIS A 61 23.27 -11.02 -5.59
C HIS A 61 23.95 -11.42 -4.29
N ASP A 62 24.37 -12.68 -4.27
CA ASP A 62 25.34 -13.23 -3.33
C ASP A 62 26.69 -12.55 -3.58
N HIS A 63 27.18 -11.78 -2.60
CA HIS A 63 28.56 -11.33 -2.57
C HIS A 63 29.18 -11.81 -1.26
N ALA A 64 29.68 -13.05 -1.30
CA ALA A 64 30.67 -13.54 -0.35
C ALA A 64 31.92 -12.65 -0.39
N HIS A 65 32.16 -11.88 0.66
CA HIS A 65 33.47 -11.30 0.93
C HIS A 65 34.17 -12.15 1.99
N ASP A 66 35.01 -13.07 1.51
CA ASP A 66 36.05 -13.70 2.29
C ASP A 66 37.12 -12.65 2.65
N HIS A 67 37.28 -12.38 3.94
CA HIS A 67 38.41 -11.62 4.47
C HIS A 67 39.19 -12.53 5.42
N GLN A 68 40.13 -13.28 4.87
CA GLN A 68 41.22 -13.88 5.63
C GLN A 68 42.54 -13.57 4.91
N HIS A 69 43.32 -12.64 5.44
CA HIS A 69 44.76 -12.72 5.73
C HIS A 69 45.31 -11.39 6.25
#